data_AF-A0A7S1HHP1-F1
#
_entry.id   AF-A0A7S1HHP1-F1
#
_cell.length_a   1.000
_cell.length_b   1.000
_cell.length_c   1.000
_cell.angle_alpha   90.00
_cell.angle_beta   90.00
_cell.angle_gamma   90.00
#
_symmetry.space_group_name_H-M   'P 1'
#
loop_
_entity.id
_entity.type
_entity.pdbx_description
1 polymer ?
#
loop_
_entity_poly.entity_id
_entity_poly.type
_entity_poly.pdbx_seq_one_letter_code
_entity_poly.pdbx_strand_id
1 'polypeptide(L)'
;VQPGPQSHLVVLVHGFNSKADHLGYLARQLTAALGPEALVHVAKCNQARIPNFIVHPTHDGVDNGGARLAAEIRKVASEPRNKGLHRVSIVGNSMGGIYARYAIGVLFDPETGLVAGMEPVC
;
A
#
# COMPACT_ATOMS: atom_id res chain seq x y z
N VAL A 1 -8.06 10.04 -21.71
CA VAL A 1 -9.22 9.61 -20.89
C VAL A 1 -9.26 10.52 -19.69
N GLN A 2 -10.38 11.21 -19.42
CA GLN A 2 -10.47 11.99 -18.18
C GLN A 2 -10.43 11.02 -16.99
N PRO A 3 -9.64 11.30 -15.93
CA PRO A 3 -9.60 10.44 -14.74
C PRO A 3 -11.01 10.20 -14.22
N GLY A 4 -11.37 8.93 -13.96
CA GLY A 4 -12.57 8.66 -13.16
C GLY A 4 -12.40 9.23 -11.76
N PRO A 5 -13.50 9.43 -11.01
CA PRO A 5 -13.51 10.16 -9.73
C PRO A 5 -12.65 9.54 -8.62
N GLN A 6 -12.07 8.35 -8.83
CA GLN A 6 -11.10 7.70 -7.95
C GLN A 6 -9.99 7.09 -8.81
N SER A 7 -8.97 7.90 -9.07
CA SER A 7 -7.92 7.66 -10.06
C SER A 7 -6.58 7.25 -9.46
N HIS A 8 -6.37 7.55 -8.17
CA HIS A 8 -5.09 7.43 -7.51
C HIS A 8 -5.17 6.54 -6.27
N LEU A 9 -4.40 5.46 -6.24
CA LEU A 9 -4.22 4.63 -5.06
C LEU A 9 -3.09 5.18 -4.18
N VAL A 10 -3.39 5.50 -2.93
CA VAL A 10 -2.37 5.85 -1.92
C VAL A 10 -2.32 4.73 -0.88
N VAL A 11 -1.22 3.97 -0.87
CA VAL A 11 -1.02 2.83 0.03
C VAL A 11 -0.22 3.27 1.25
N LEU A 12 -0.76 3.11 2.45
CA LEU A 12 -0.07 3.40 3.71
C LEU A 12 0.40 2.11 4.38
N VAL A 13 1.68 2.03 4.72
CA VAL A 13 2.32 0.81 5.26
C VAL A 13 2.92 1.09 6.64
N HIS A 14 2.50 0.32 7.64
CA HIS A 14 2.99 0.47 9.01
C HIS A 14 4.40 -0.10 9.19
N GLY A 15 5.09 0.34 10.25
CA GLY A 15 6.43 -0.10 10.61
C GLY A 15 6.47 -1.37 11.48
N PHE A 16 7.67 -1.66 11.98
CA PHE A 16 7.97 -2.76 12.89
C PHE A 16 7.09 -2.73 14.14
N ASN A 17 6.56 -3.89 14.56
CA ASN A 17 5.67 -4.03 15.71
C ASN A 17 4.51 -3.02 15.79
N SER A 18 3.96 -2.65 14.63
CA SER A 18 2.82 -1.73 14.51
C SER A 18 1.65 -2.41 13.81
N LYS A 19 0.52 -1.70 13.75
CA LYS A 19 -0.69 -2.10 13.04
C LYS A 19 -1.26 -0.95 12.20
N ALA A 20 -2.18 -1.28 11.29
CA ALA A 20 -2.81 -0.30 10.39
C ALA A 20 -3.45 0.88 11.14
N ASP A 21 -4.11 0.62 12.27
CA ASP A 21 -4.82 1.66 13.05
C ASP A 21 -3.92 2.81 13.48
N HIS A 22 -2.62 2.56 13.70
CA HIS A 22 -1.67 3.61 14.12
C HIS A 22 -1.43 4.65 13.01
N LEU A 23 -1.75 4.33 11.75
CA LEU A 23 -1.71 5.27 10.63
C LEU A 23 -3.05 6.00 10.42
N GLY A 24 -4.04 5.80 11.31
CA GLY A 24 -5.39 6.35 11.14
C GLY A 24 -5.43 7.88 11.08
N TYR A 25 -4.58 8.58 11.82
CA TYR A 25 -4.48 10.05 11.70
C TYR A 25 -4.02 10.44 10.29
N LEU A 26 -2.92 9.86 9.80
CA LEU A 26 -2.38 10.12 8.47
C LEU A 26 -3.40 9.80 7.37
N ALA A 27 -4.07 8.64 7.47
CA ALA A 27 -5.10 8.23 6.52
C ALA A 27 -6.21 9.28 6.42
N ARG A 28 -6.76 9.74 7.55
CA ARG A 28 -7.81 10.77 7.57
C ARG A 28 -7.34 12.09 6.97
N GLN A 29 -6.13 12.54 7.28
CA GLN A 29 -5.59 13.79 6.73
C GLN A 29 -5.39 13.69 5.21
N LEU A 30 -4.86 12.57 4.72
CA LEU A 30 -4.69 12.36 3.28
C LEU A 30 -6.03 12.25 2.55
N THR A 31 -7.01 11.52 3.10
CA THR A 31 -8.35 11.46 2.51
C THR A 31 -8.99 12.84 2.43
N ALA A 32 -8.86 13.66 3.48
CA ALA A 32 -9.40 15.02 3.48
C ALA A 32 -8.69 15.93 2.46
N ALA A 33 -7.36 15.80 2.34
CA ALA A 33 -6.56 16.65 1.46
C ALA A 33 -6.70 16.27 -0.03
N LEU A 34 -6.74 14.97 -0.35
CA LEU A 34 -6.79 14.47 -1.73
C LEU A 34 -8.23 14.38 -2.27
N GLY A 35 -9.22 14.35 -1.39
CA GLY A 35 -10.62 14.29 -1.77
C GLY A 35 -11.00 12.98 -2.48
N PRO A 36 -12.09 12.99 -3.29
CA PRO A 36 -12.64 11.77 -3.89
C PRO A 36 -11.67 11.10 -4.89
N GLU A 37 -10.77 11.87 -5.52
CA GLU A 37 -9.83 11.42 -6.54
C GLU A 37 -8.86 10.33 -6.05
N ALA A 38 -8.67 10.19 -4.74
CA ALA A 38 -7.74 9.24 -4.15
C ALA A 38 -8.43 8.16 -3.31
N LEU A 39 -8.05 6.90 -3.56
CA LEU A 39 -8.26 5.79 -2.65
C LEU A 39 -7.10 5.73 -1.64
N VAL A 40 -7.32 6.16 -0.41
CA VAL A 40 -6.34 5.94 0.67
C VAL A 40 -6.56 4.55 1.27
N HIS A 41 -5.64 3.63 0.99
CA HIS A 41 -5.65 2.25 1.49
C HIS A 41 -4.60 2.05 2.58
N VAL A 42 -5.01 1.65 3.78
CA VAL A 42 -4.06 1.31 4.86
C VAL A 42 -3.81 -0.20 4.83
N ALA A 43 -2.59 -0.60 4.50
CA ALA A 43 -2.20 -1.99 4.37
C ALA A 43 -2.27 -2.73 5.71
N LYS A 44 -2.82 -3.94 5.68
CA LYS A 44 -3.04 -4.78 6.88
C LYS A 44 -2.25 -6.09 6.86
N CYS A 45 -1.61 -6.44 5.75
CA CYS A 45 -0.97 -7.74 5.57
C CYS A 45 0.17 -8.05 6.56
N ASN A 46 0.80 -7.04 7.16
CA ASN A 46 1.90 -7.20 8.11
C ASN A 46 1.52 -6.93 9.57
N GLN A 47 0.25 -6.68 9.87
CA GLN A 47 -0.19 -6.48 11.25
C GLN A 47 -0.43 -7.82 11.93
N ALA A 48 -0.13 -7.91 13.22
CA ALA A 48 -0.43 -9.12 14.00
C ALA A 48 -1.95 -9.35 14.09
N ARG A 49 -2.38 -10.61 13.93
CA ARG A 49 -3.80 -11.01 14.10
C ARG A 49 -4.19 -11.18 15.57
N ILE A 50 -3.21 -11.38 16.43
CA ILE A 50 -3.36 -11.56 17.88
C ILE A 50 -2.36 -10.59 18.53
N PRO A 51 -2.72 -9.87 19.61
CA PRO A 51 -1.81 -8.97 20.30
C PRO A 51 -0.72 -9.77 21.02
N ASN A 52 0.36 -10.07 20.29
CA ASN A 52 1.58 -10.68 20.83
C ASN A 52 2.79 -9.94 20.25
N PHE A 53 3.61 -9.36 21.13
CA PHE A 53 4.81 -8.61 20.76
C PHE A 53 6.03 -9.50 20.49
N ILE A 54 5.97 -10.79 20.85
CA ILE A 54 7.06 -11.75 20.64
C ILE A 54 6.99 -12.33 19.22
N VAL A 55 5.79 -12.61 18.72
CA VAL A 55 5.56 -13.20 17.40
C VAL A 55 4.74 -12.25 16.54
N HIS A 56 5.45 -11.42 15.78
CA HIS A 56 4.84 -10.46 14.87
C HIS A 56 5.21 -10.79 13.41
N PRO A 57 4.29 -10.64 12.43
CA PRO A 57 4.64 -10.73 11.00
C PRO A 57 5.66 -9.69 10.52
N THR A 58 6.19 -8.86 11.40
CA THR A 58 7.28 -7.93 11.08
C THR A 58 8.65 -8.55 11.37
N HIS A 59 8.69 -9.71 12.02
CA HIS A 59 9.90 -10.40 12.44
C HIS A 59 10.37 -11.47 11.43
N ASP A 60 9.56 -11.80 10.41
CA ASP A 60 9.80 -12.93 9.52
C ASP A 60 10.52 -12.56 8.20
N GLY A 61 11.08 -11.36 8.12
CA GLY A 61 11.92 -10.94 6.99
C GLY A 61 11.27 -9.92 6.04
N VAL A 62 12.13 -9.22 5.30
CA VAL A 62 11.73 -8.20 4.31
C VAL A 62 11.06 -8.81 3.10
N ASP A 63 11.57 -9.94 2.64
CA ASP A 63 11.05 -10.74 1.54
C ASP A 63 9.60 -11.19 1.78
N ASN A 64 9.34 -11.78 2.95
CA ASN A 64 8.01 -12.22 3.35
C ASN A 64 7.05 -11.03 3.49
N GLY A 65 7.46 -9.98 4.20
CA GLY A 65 6.62 -8.79 4.41
C GLY A 65 6.34 -8.00 3.13
N GLY A 66 7.33 -7.91 2.24
CA GLY A 66 7.20 -7.25 0.94
C GLY A 66 6.36 -8.05 -0.04
N ALA A 67 6.50 -9.37 -0.10
CA ALA A 67 5.66 -10.24 -0.94
C ALA A 67 4.19 -10.16 -0.51
N ARG A 68 3.93 -10.16 0.79
CA ARG A 68 2.59 -9.94 1.35
C ARG A 68 2.00 -8.59 0.93
N LEU A 69 2.79 -7.51 1.02
CA LEU A 69 2.35 -6.19 0.61
C LEU A 69 2.04 -6.14 -0.91
N ALA A 70 2.89 -6.73 -1.74
CA ALA A 70 2.66 -6.80 -3.19
C ALA A 70 1.35 -7.53 -3.53
N ALA A 71 1.08 -8.65 -2.85
CA ALA A 71 -0.18 -9.39 -3.02
C ALA A 71 -1.40 -8.57 -2.59
N GLU A 72 -1.31 -7.83 -1.48
CA GLU A 72 -2.39 -6.95 -1.02
C GLU A 72 -2.66 -5.81 -2.02
N ILE A 73 -1.61 -5.17 -2.56
CA ILE A 73 -1.75 -4.10 -3.56
C ILE A 73 -2.42 -4.63 -4.84
N ARG A 74 -1.97 -5.79 -5.36
CA ARG A 74 -2.63 -6.43 -6.52
C ARG A 74 -4.10 -6.70 -6.25
N LYS A 75 -4.41 -7.22 -5.05
CA LYS A 75 -5.79 -7.51 -4.67
C LYS A 75 -6.63 -6.23 -4.72
N VAL A 76 -6.18 -5.14 -4.07
CA VAL A 76 -6.88 -3.85 -4.10
C VAL A 76 -7.05 -3.34 -5.53
N ALA A 77 -5.98 -3.30 -6.33
CA ALA A 77 -6.05 -2.83 -7.71
C ALA A 77 -6.99 -3.65 -8.61
N SER A 78 -7.11 -4.96 -8.35
CA SER A 78 -7.96 -5.86 -9.13
C SER A 78 -9.46 -5.81 -8.80
N GLU A 79 -9.86 -5.15 -7.71
CA GLU A 79 -11.26 -5.09 -7.31
C GLU A 79 -12.11 -4.38 -8.38
N PRO A 80 -13.31 -4.88 -8.73
CA PRO A 80 -14.12 -4.28 -9.79
C PRO A 80 -14.44 -2.79 -9.60
N ARG A 81 -14.58 -2.35 -8.35
CA ARG A 81 -14.82 -0.94 -7.98
C ARG A 81 -13.61 -0.02 -8.21
N ASN A 82 -12.42 -0.61 -8.35
CA ASN A 82 -11.13 0.09 -8.44
C ASN A 82 -10.58 0.13 -9.87
N LYS A 83 -11.37 -0.26 -10.89
CA LYS A 83 -10.95 -0.25 -12.31
C LYS A 83 -10.56 1.13 -12.85
N GLY A 84 -10.91 2.23 -12.15
CA GLY A 84 -10.51 3.59 -12.50
C GLY A 84 -9.11 3.99 -12.01
N LEU A 85 -8.50 3.20 -11.13
CA LEU A 85 -7.17 3.46 -10.60
C LEU A 85 -6.12 3.32 -11.71
N HIS A 86 -5.34 4.37 -11.91
CA HIS A 86 -4.23 4.38 -12.87
C HIS A 86 -2.98 5.06 -12.32
N ARG A 87 -3.03 5.66 -11.14
CA ARG A 87 -1.86 6.17 -10.41
C ARG A 87 -1.69 5.45 -9.08
N VAL A 88 -0.46 5.33 -8.61
CA VAL A 88 -0.14 4.76 -7.29
C VAL A 88 0.95 5.54 -6.56
N SER A 89 0.74 5.81 -5.27
CA SER A 89 1.76 6.25 -4.32
C SER A 89 1.81 5.29 -3.14
N ILE A 90 3.01 5.03 -2.63
CA ILE A 90 3.20 4.13 -1.48
C ILE A 90 3.98 4.87 -0.39
N VAL A 91 3.35 5.05 0.76
CA VAL A 91 3.92 5.74 1.92
C VAL A 91 4.19 4.71 3.00
N GLY A 92 5.47 4.47 3.29
CA GLY A 92 5.90 3.52 4.31
C GLY A 92 6.48 4.20 5.54
N ASN A 93 5.95 3.88 6.72
CA ASN A 93 6.54 4.32 7.99
C ASN A 93 7.69 3.38 8.40
N SER A 94 8.90 3.91 8.55
CA SER A 94 10.08 3.14 8.98
C SER A 94 10.25 1.86 8.14
N MET A 95 10.25 0.67 8.74
CA MET A 95 10.33 -0.61 8.02
C MET A 95 9.23 -0.81 6.96
N GLY A 96 8.07 -0.16 7.11
CA GLY A 96 7.04 -0.13 6.08
C GLY A 96 7.54 0.44 4.74
N GLY A 97 8.52 1.35 4.77
CA GLY A 97 9.19 1.87 3.57
C GLY A 97 10.08 0.82 2.89
N ILE A 98 10.72 -0.07 3.67
CA ILE A 98 11.50 -1.17 3.13
C ILE A 98 10.58 -2.21 2.47
N TYR A 99 9.46 -2.56 3.11
CA TYR A 99 8.44 -3.40 2.48
C TYR A 99 7.88 -2.76 1.21
N ALA A 100 7.63 -1.44 1.21
CA ALA A 100 7.17 -0.72 0.03
C ALA A 100 8.16 -0.85 -1.14
N ARG A 101 9.47 -0.69 -0.91
CA ARG A 101 10.48 -0.88 -1.97
C ARG A 101 10.51 -2.29 -2.52
N TYR A 102 10.44 -3.30 -1.66
CA TYR A 102 10.37 -4.69 -2.10
C TYR A 102 9.10 -4.93 -2.94
N ALA A 103 7.95 -4.47 -2.46
CA ALA A 103 6.69 -4.62 -3.17
C ALA A 103 6.71 -3.92 -4.53
N ILE A 104 7.28 -2.71 -4.62
CA ILE A 104 7.49 -2.02 -5.90
C ILE A 104 8.30 -2.90 -6.85
N GLY A 105 9.43 -3.47 -6.40
CA GLY A 105 10.24 -4.37 -7.23
C GLY A 105 9.48 -5.59 -7.74
N VAL A 106 8.60 -6.17 -6.92
CA VAL A 106 7.75 -7.33 -7.31
C VAL A 106 6.63 -6.94 -8.27
N LEU A 107 6.15 -5.70 -8.20
CA LEU A 107 5.01 -5.19 -8.96
C LEU A 107 5.40 -4.42 -10.22
N PHE A 108 6.67 -4.06 -10.34
CA PHE A 108 7.20 -3.27 -11.42
C PHE A 108 7.26 -4.09 -12.70
N ASP A 109 6.71 -3.52 -13.76
CA ASP A 109 6.83 -4.02 -15.11
C ASP A 109 7.87 -3.17 -15.87
N PRO A 110 9.01 -3.76 -16.29
CA PRO A 110 10.07 -3.03 -16.96
C PRO A 110 9.71 -2.56 -18.38
N GLU A 111 8.72 -3.18 -19.04
CA GLU A 111 8.32 -2.78 -20.39
C GLU A 111 7.45 -1.52 -20.36
N THR A 112 6.58 -1.42 -19.35
CA THR A 112 5.62 -0.32 -19.24
C THR A 112 6.04 0.75 -18.23
N GLY A 113 6.97 0.44 -17.33
CA GLY A 113 7.36 1.30 -16.21
C GLY A 113 6.30 1.39 -15.10
N LEU A 114 5.23 0.58 -15.18
CA LEU A 114 4.11 0.63 -14.27
C LEU A 114 4.34 -0.22 -13.02
N VAL A 115 3.71 0.16 -11.91
CA VAL A 115 3.68 -0.60 -10.66
C VAL A 115 2.28 -1.14 -10.46
N ALA A 116 2.11 -2.46 -10.55
CA ALA A 116 0.80 -3.12 -10.51
C ALA A 116 -0.18 -2.59 -11.58
N GLY A 117 0.34 -2.23 -12.76
CA GLY A 117 -0.44 -1.66 -13.86
C GLY A 117 -0.85 -0.19 -13.66
N MET A 118 -0.28 0.50 -12.66
CA MET A 118 -0.54 1.91 -12.38
C MET A 118 0.75 2.73 -12.49
N GLU A 119 0.62 3.99 -12.88
CA GLU A 119 1.71 4.97 -12.94
C GLU A 119 2.18 5.32 -11.52
N PRO A 120 3.46 5.10 -11.18
CA PRO A 120 3.99 5.50 -9.88
C PRO A 120 4.10 7.03 -9.81
N VAL A 121 3.53 7.65 -8.77
CA VAL A 121 3.60 9.09 -8.54
C VAL A 121 4.07 9.42 -7.12
N CYS A 122 4.86 10.50 -7.00
CA CYS A 122 5.43 10.98 -5.75
C CYS A 122 4.37 11.52 -4.79
#